data_AF-A0A3B8P4B9-F1
#
_entry.id   AF-A0A3B8P4B9-F1
#
_cell.length_a   1.000
_cell.length_b   1.000
_cell.length_c   1.000
_cell.angle_alpha   90.00
_cell.angle_beta   90.00
_cell.angle_gamma   90.00
#
_symmetry.space_group_name_H-M   'P 1'
#
loop_
_entity.id
_entity.type
_entity.pdbx_description
1 polymer ?
#
loop_
_entity_poly.entity_id
_entity_poly.type
_entity_poly.pdbx_seq_one_letter_code
_entity_poly.pdbx_strand_id
1 'polypeptide(L)'
;LERQAPGNVVALQQLTVSATRSAQDVTLVPSTVSVQTREQLDRQNVNDIHALVRYEPGVSVAGTGQRSGLYGYNIRGIDGERVLTQIDGVSIPD
;
A
#
# COMPACT_ATOMS: atom_id res chain seq x y z
N LEU A 1 16.05 43.11 -12.44
CA LEU A 1 15.29 41.90 -12.87
C LEU A 1 16.18 40.68 -12.60
N GLU A 2 16.23 40.22 -11.36
CA GLU A 2 16.94 38.99 -10.98
C GLU A 2 16.01 37.79 -11.13
N ARG A 3 16.44 36.79 -11.90
CA ARG A 3 15.72 35.53 -12.11
C ARG A 3 16.10 34.58 -10.96
N GLN A 4 15.18 34.33 -10.03
CA GLN A 4 15.33 33.28 -9.03
C GLN A 4 15.43 31.90 -9.70
N ALA A 5 16.46 31.13 -9.32
CA ALA A 5 16.66 29.75 -9.74
C ALA A 5 15.55 28.83 -9.15
N PRO A 6 15.11 27.80 -9.89
CA PRO A 6 14.12 26.86 -9.37
C PRO A 6 14.70 26.10 -8.18
N GLY A 7 14.01 26.18 -7.04
CA GLY A 7 14.36 25.44 -5.83
C GLY A 7 14.40 23.94 -6.12
N ASN A 8 15.49 23.30 -5.70
CA ASN A 8 15.70 21.86 -5.86
C ASN A 8 14.58 21.11 -5.12
N VAL A 9 13.67 20.51 -5.88
CA VAL A 9 12.61 19.65 -5.33
C VAL A 9 13.26 18.34 -4.94
N VAL A 10 13.62 18.18 -3.67
CA VAL A 10 14.14 16.93 -3.15
C VAL A 10 12.97 15.96 -3.10
N ALA A 11 12.97 14.98 -4.01
CA ALA A 11 12.07 13.83 -3.92
C ALA A 11 12.42 13.08 -2.62
N LEU A 12 11.51 13.17 -1.64
CA LEU A 12 11.65 12.46 -0.37
C LEU A 12 11.70 10.96 -0.66
N GLN A 13 12.72 10.29 -0.11
CA GLN A 13 12.82 8.84 -0.20
C GLN A 13 11.63 8.20 0.51
N GLN A 14 11.01 7.23 -0.16
CA GLN A 14 9.82 6.55 0.33
C GLN A 14 10.22 5.61 1.48
N LEU A 15 9.96 6.04 2.72
CA LEU A 15 10.19 5.24 3.92
C LEU A 15 8.96 4.38 4.20
N THR A 16 9.12 3.05 4.25
CA THR A 16 8.06 2.13 4.65
C THR A 16 8.31 1.63 6.07
N VAL A 17 7.45 2.03 7.01
CA VAL A 17 7.65 1.76 8.45
C VAL A 17 6.96 0.46 8.92
N SER A 18 6.25 -0.25 8.03
CA SER A 18 5.35 -1.34 8.44
C SER A 18 6.02 -2.72 8.57
N ALA A 19 7.12 -3.01 7.86
CA ALA A 19 7.66 -4.37 7.79
C ALA A 19 8.56 -4.78 8.98
N THR A 20 9.26 -3.85 9.63
CA THR A 20 10.26 -4.17 10.68
C THR A 20 10.10 -3.40 12.00
N ARG A 21 9.05 -2.58 12.15
CA ARG A 21 8.90 -1.59 13.26
C ARG A 21 10.05 -0.58 13.38
N SER A 22 10.98 -0.56 12.43
CA SER A 22 12.03 0.45 12.26
C SER A 22 11.93 1.01 10.84
N ALA A 23 12.12 2.32 10.67
CA ALA A 23 12.08 2.93 9.36
C ALA A 23 13.29 2.42 8.53
N GLN A 24 13.02 1.50 7.60
CA GLN A 24 14.02 0.99 6.66
C GLN A 24 13.60 1.32 5.23
N ASP A 25 14.60 1.63 4.41
CA ASP A 25 14.42 1.75 2.98
C ASP A 25 13.83 0.45 2.42
N VAL A 26 12.86 0.57 1.51
CA VAL A 26 12.18 -0.55 0.86
C VAL A 26 13.17 -1.51 0.18
N THR A 27 14.34 -0.99 -0.23
CA THR A 27 15.44 -1.75 -0.83
C THR A 27 16.24 -2.61 0.15
N LEU A 28 16.11 -2.39 1.46
CA LEU A 28 16.86 -3.07 2.52
C LEU A 28 16.06 -4.16 3.23
N VAL A 29 14.79 -4.36 2.89
CA VAL A 29 13.95 -5.40 3.49
C VAL A 29 14.20 -6.73 2.75
N PRO A 30 14.57 -7.83 3.44
CA PRO A 30 14.75 -9.15 2.82
C PRO A 30 13.42 -9.81 2.40
N SER A 31 12.37 -9.02 2.19
CA SER A 31 11.00 -9.46 1.88
C SER A 31 10.40 -8.54 0.82
N THR A 32 9.49 -9.07 0.00
CA THR A 32 8.78 -8.29 -1.02
C THR A 32 7.91 -7.23 -0.35
N VAL A 33 8.15 -5.96 -0.66
CA VAL A 33 7.34 -4.83 -0.19
C VAL A 33 6.88 -4.04 -1.41
N SER A 34 5.58 -3.79 -1.51
CA SER A 34 5.01 -2.86 -2.47
C SER A 34 4.41 -1.67 -1.73
N VAL A 35 4.52 -0.50 -2.32
CA VAL A 35 4.05 0.75 -1.71
C VAL A 35 3.34 1.58 -2.77
N GLN A 36 2.08 1.91 -2.50
CA GLN A 36 1.26 2.76 -3.36
C GLN A 36 1.15 4.16 -2.73
N THR A 37 1.63 5.17 -3.45
CA THR A 37 1.55 6.58 -3.00
C THR A 37 0.18 7.16 -3.27
N ARG A 38 -0.16 8.25 -2.58
CA ARG A 38 -1.45 8.93 -2.77
C ARG A 38 -1.66 9.36 -4.23
N GLU A 39 -0.63 9.88 -4.88
CA GLU A 39 -0.66 10.32 -6.27
C GLU A 39 -0.86 9.16 -7.24
N GLN A 40 -0.40 7.95 -6.90
CA GLN A 40 -0.66 6.74 -7.68
C GLN A 40 -2.13 6.33 -7.55
N LEU A 41 -2.69 6.35 -6.33
CA LEU A 41 -4.09 6.03 -6.09
C LEU A 41 -5.03 6.97 -6.84
N ASP A 42 -4.73 8.28 -6.81
CA ASP A 42 -5.53 9.30 -7.49
C ASP A 42 -5.49 9.15 -9.01
N ARG A 43 -4.29 8.95 -9.59
CA ARG A 43 -4.13 8.70 -11.04
C ARG A 43 -4.84 7.44 -11.50
N GLN A 44 -4.94 6.44 -10.62
CA GLN A 44 -5.57 5.17 -10.90
C GLN A 44 -7.06 5.15 -10.58
N ASN A 45 -7.60 6.25 -10.02
CA ASN A 45 -8.97 6.37 -9.54
C ASN A 45 -9.39 5.17 -8.66
N VAL A 46 -8.56 4.87 -7.67
CA VAL A 46 -8.79 3.77 -6.72
C VAL A 46 -9.84 4.20 -5.71
N ASN A 47 -10.99 3.51 -5.70
CA ASN A 47 -12.11 3.81 -4.82
C ASN A 47 -12.44 2.68 -3.84
N ASP A 48 -11.83 1.51 -4.01
CA ASP A 48 -12.01 0.35 -3.15
C ASP A 48 -10.72 -0.47 -3.02
N ILE A 49 -10.74 -1.42 -2.09
CA ILE A 49 -9.59 -2.27 -1.79
C ILE A 49 -9.26 -3.26 -2.92
N HIS A 50 -10.22 -3.59 -3.78
CA HIS A 50 -9.99 -4.49 -4.91
C HIS A 50 -9.23 -3.77 -6.04
N ALA A 51 -9.63 -2.54 -6.34
CA ALA A 51 -8.95 -1.65 -7.27
C ALA A 51 -7.55 -1.28 -6.78
N LEU A 52 -7.34 -1.19 -5.46
CA LEU A 52 -6.03 -0.90 -4.87
C LEU A 52 -4.98 -1.96 -5.25
N VAL A 53 -5.34 -3.25 -5.17
CA VAL A 53 -4.40 -4.36 -5.36
C VAL A 53 -4.43 -4.95 -6.76
N ARG A 54 -5.14 -4.32 -7.70
CA ARG A 54 -5.36 -4.83 -9.07
C ARG A 54 -4.08 -5.15 -9.86
N TYR A 55 -2.97 -4.49 -9.52
CA TYR A 55 -1.67 -4.67 -10.17
C TYR A 55 -0.61 -5.27 -9.22
N GLU A 56 -1.02 -5.72 -8.04
CA GLU A 56 -0.12 -6.33 -7.07
C GLU A 56 -0.04 -7.85 -7.31
N PRO A 57 1.12 -8.38 -7.70
CA PRO A 57 1.25 -9.80 -8.01
C PRO A 57 1.11 -10.65 -6.74
N GLY A 58 0.23 -11.65 -6.81
CA GLY A 58 -0.02 -12.55 -5.69
C GLY A 58 -0.80 -11.91 -4.54
N VAL A 59 -1.46 -10.77 -4.78
CA VAL A 59 -2.41 -10.16 -3.87
C VAL A 59 -3.77 -10.06 -4.57
N SER A 60 -4.82 -10.47 -3.89
CA SER A 60 -6.21 -10.29 -4.33
C SER A 60 -7.07 -9.90 -3.14
N VAL A 61 -8.33 -9.55 -3.40
CA VAL A 61 -9.33 -9.29 -2.37
C VAL A 61 -10.36 -10.41 -2.41
N ALA A 62 -10.73 -10.94 -1.24
CA ALA A 62 -11.78 -11.95 -1.19
C ALA A 62 -13.16 -11.28 -1.25
N GLY A 63 -14.14 -12.00 -1.82
CA GLY A 63 -15.49 -11.49 -2.05
C GLY A 63 -15.74 -11.07 -3.50
N THR A 64 -16.97 -11.28 -3.94
CA THR A 64 -17.39 -11.15 -5.35
C THR A 64 -18.08 -9.81 -5.66
N GLY A 65 -18.05 -8.85 -4.74
CA GLY A 65 -18.53 -7.48 -4.95
C GLY A 65 -20.05 -7.30 -5.08
N GLN A 66 -20.85 -8.38 -5.24
CA GLN A 66 -22.27 -8.25 -5.63
C GLN A 66 -23.29 -8.40 -4.49
N ARG A 67 -22.98 -9.14 -3.42
CA ARG A 67 -23.90 -9.35 -2.28
C ARG A 67 -23.22 -9.45 -0.92
N SER A 68 -22.03 -10.04 -0.87
CA SER A 68 -21.28 -10.22 0.38
C SER A 68 -20.24 -9.11 0.63
N GLY A 69 -20.16 -8.11 -0.25
CA GLY A 69 -19.10 -7.10 -0.21
C GLY A 69 -17.72 -7.64 -0.58
N LEU A 70 -16.73 -6.77 -0.44
CA LEU A 70 -15.31 -7.12 -0.46
C LEU A 70 -14.86 -7.35 0.99
N TYR A 71 -14.20 -8.46 1.27
CA TYR A 71 -13.73 -8.82 2.60
C TYR A 71 -12.28 -9.27 2.56
N GLY A 72 -11.42 -8.52 3.24
CA GLY A 72 -10.02 -8.89 3.47
C GLY A 72 -9.14 -9.04 2.22
N TYR A 73 -7.84 -9.10 2.44
CA TYR A 73 -6.86 -9.42 1.40
C TYR A 73 -6.53 -10.91 1.43
N ASN A 74 -6.32 -11.49 0.26
CA ASN A 74 -5.66 -12.78 0.09
C ASN A 74 -4.25 -12.53 -0.47
N ILE A 75 -3.23 -12.93 0.29
CA ILE A 75 -1.83 -12.75 -0.07
C ILE A 75 -1.22 -14.13 -0.27
N ARG A 76 -0.90 -14.46 -1.52
CA ARG A 76 -0.29 -15.74 -1.91
C ARG A 76 -1.07 -16.96 -1.38
N GLY A 77 -2.41 -16.89 -1.38
CA GLY A 77 -3.29 -17.96 -0.91
C GLY A 77 -3.57 -17.94 0.59
N ILE A 78 -3.10 -16.93 1.33
CA ILE A 78 -3.36 -16.75 2.76
C ILE A 78 -4.37 -15.63 2.96
N ASP A 79 -5.43 -15.86 3.73
CA ASP A 79 -6.53 -14.94 4.00
C ASP A 79 -7.05 -15.03 5.46
N GLY A 80 -8.06 -14.20 5.78
CA GLY A 80 -8.72 -14.13 7.08
C GLY A 80 -7.81 -13.64 8.21
N GLU A 81 -7.96 -14.24 9.40
CA GLU A 81 -7.16 -13.93 10.62
C GLU A 81 -5.64 -14.08 10.44
N ARG A 82 -5.20 -14.64 9.31
CA ARG A 82 -3.79 -14.87 8.97
C ARG A 82 -3.18 -13.69 8.21
N VAL A 83 -3.97 -12.67 7.89
CA VAL A 83 -3.54 -11.45 7.22
C VAL A 83 -3.74 -10.27 8.17
N LEU A 84 -2.62 -9.66 8.59
CA LEU A 84 -2.64 -8.48 9.45
C LEU A 84 -2.96 -7.23 8.63
N THR A 85 -4.09 -6.59 8.93
CA THR A 85 -4.44 -5.27 8.39
C THR A 85 -4.24 -4.20 9.46
N GLN A 86 -3.54 -3.11 9.10
CA GLN A 86 -3.30 -2.01 10.02
C GLN A 86 -3.68 -0.68 9.37
N ILE A 87 -4.25 0.22 10.18
CA ILE A 87 -4.49 1.62 9.82
C ILE A 87 -3.67 2.47 10.79
N ASP A 88 -2.79 3.32 10.25
CA ASP A 88 -1.89 4.17 11.05
C ASP A 88 -1.10 3.40 12.12
N GLY A 89 -0.74 2.13 11.83
CA GLY A 89 -0.01 1.24 12.73
C GLY A 89 -0.87 0.53 13.78
N VAL A 90 -2.18 0.79 13.82
CA VAL A 90 -3.13 0.10 14.70
C VAL A 90 -3.75 -1.07 13.96
N SER A 91 -3.71 -2.27 14.57
CA SER A 91 -4.34 -3.47 13.99
C SER A 91 -5.85 -3.33 13.96
N ILE A 92 -6.45 -3.65 12.82
CA ILE A 92 -7.89 -3.83 12.68
C ILE A 92 -8.17 -5.32 12.91
N PRO A 93 -8.86 -5.70 14.00
CA PRO A 93 -9.40 -7.05 14.11
C PRO A 93 -10.57 -7.22 13.14
N ASP A 94 -10.69 -8.41 12.55
CA ASP A 94 -11.85 -8.80 11.71
C ASP A 94 -13.17 -8.79 12.50
#